data_AF-A0A212C641-F1
#
_entry.id   AF-A0A212C641-F1
#
_cell.length_a   1.000
_cell.length_b   1.000
_cell.length_c   1.000
_cell.angle_alpha   90.00
_cell.angle_beta   90.00
_cell.angle_gamma   90.00
#
_symmetry.space_group_name_H-M   'P 1'
#
loop_
_entity.id
_entity.type
_entity.pdbx_description
1 polymer ?
#
loop_
_entity_poly.entity_id
_entity_poly.type
_entity_poly.pdbx_seq_one_letter_code
_entity_poly.pdbx_strand_id
1 'polypeptide(L)'
;LPVEDKIRIIAQKIYGADDIELLPEAQHKAEVYTKQGFGNLPICMAKTHLSLSHNPELKGVPTGFILPIRDIRASVGAGFLYPLVGT
;
A
#
# COMPACT_ATOMS: atom_id res chain seq x y z
N LEU A 1 0.83 -4.90 -14.20
CA LEU A 1 0.01 -5.05 -12.97
C LEU A 1 -0.45 -3.66 -12.54
N PRO A 2 -1.76 -3.46 -12.34
CA PRO A 2 -2.32 -2.27 -11.69
C PRO A 2 -1.60 -1.94 -10.37
N VAL A 3 -1.58 -0.65 -10.01
CA VAL A 3 -0.97 -0.18 -8.75
C VAL A 3 -1.61 -0.87 -7.55
N GLU A 4 -2.93 -0.98 -7.54
CA GLU A 4 -3.70 -1.69 -6.51
C GLU A 4 -3.27 -3.14 -6.34
N ASP A 5 -3.16 -3.91 -7.43
CA ASP A 5 -2.77 -5.32 -7.37
C ASP A 5 -1.36 -5.50 -6.83
N LYS A 6 -0.42 -4.61 -7.17
CA LYS A 6 0.93 -4.63 -6.61
C LYS A 6 0.90 -4.44 -5.09
N ILE A 7 0.08 -3.51 -4.59
CA ILE A 7 -0.09 -3.28 -3.15
C ILE A 7 -0.72 -4.52 -2.50
N ARG A 8 -1.76 -5.08 -3.11
CA ARG A 8 -2.47 -6.27 -2.62
C ARG A 8 -1.53 -7.48 -2.51
N ILE A 9 -0.69 -7.71 -3.52
CA ILE A 9 0.31 -8.79 -3.51
C ILE A 9 1.28 -8.63 -2.34
N ILE A 10 1.80 -7.41 -2.10
CA ILE A 10 2.71 -7.17 -0.97
C ILE A 10 1.98 -7.41 0.35
N ALA A 11 0.75 -6.89 0.50
CA ALA A 11 -0.04 -7.05 1.71
C ALA A 11 -0.32 -8.52 2.04
N GLN A 12 -0.74 -9.31 1.05
CA GLN A 12 -1.08 -10.73 1.25
C GLN A 12 0.16 -11.62 1.39
N LYS A 13 1.18 -11.45 0.54
CA LYS A 13 2.34 -12.36 0.51
C LYS A 13 3.39 -12.03 1.55
N ILE A 14 3.56 -10.76 1.91
CA ILE A 14 4.61 -10.33 2.84
C ILE A 14 4.03 -10.07 4.23
N TYR A 15 2.87 -9.43 4.34
CA TYR A 15 2.32 -9.04 5.64
C TYR A 15 1.29 -10.02 6.20
N GLY A 16 0.74 -10.92 5.38
CA GLY A 16 -0.33 -11.83 5.80
C GLY A 16 -1.66 -11.12 6.03
N ALA A 17 -1.88 -9.97 5.38
CA ALA A 17 -3.18 -9.31 5.35
C ALA A 17 -4.16 -10.13 4.51
N ASP A 18 -5.45 -10.09 4.87
CA ASP A 18 -6.49 -10.76 4.09
C ASP A 18 -6.75 -10.01 2.78
N ASP A 19 -6.86 -8.68 2.87
CA ASP A 19 -6.99 -7.79 1.72
C ASP A 19 -6.50 -6.37 2.05
N ILE A 20 -6.60 -5.47 1.08
CA ILE A 20 -6.32 -4.04 1.20
C ILE A 20 -7.61 -3.24 1.07
N GLU A 21 -7.70 -2.15 1.80
CA GLU A 21 -8.78 -1.16 1.66
C GLU A 21 -8.18 0.13 1.13
N LEU A 22 -8.52 0.50 -0.10
CA LEU A 22 -8.14 1.78 -0.68
C LEU A 22 -9.18 2.83 -0.28
N LEU A 23 -8.75 3.84 0.47
CA LEU A 23 -9.59 4.99 0.74
C LEU A 23 -9.81 5.80 -0.56
N PRO A 24 -10.89 6.61 -0.65
CA PRO A 24 -11.24 7.34 -1.88
C PRO A 24 -10.09 8.19 -2.45
N GLU A 25 -9.28 8.81 -1.59
CA GLU A 25 -8.11 9.59 -2.02
C GLU A 25 -7.04 8.71 -2.66
N ALA A 26 -6.74 7.56 -2.06
CA ALA A 26 -5.79 6.59 -2.60
C ALA A 26 -6.26 6.01 -3.94
N GLN A 27 -7.55 5.69 -4.06
CA GLN A 27 -8.15 5.18 -5.30
C GLN A 27 -8.02 6.19 -6.43
N HIS A 28 -8.39 7.46 -6.17
CA HIS A 28 -8.26 8.53 -7.15
C HIS A 28 -6.80 8.72 -7.62
N LYS A 29 -5.85 8.72 -6.69
CA LYS A 29 -4.42 8.88 -7.04
C LYS A 29 -3.87 7.68 -7.79
N ALA A 30 -4.28 6.46 -7.46
CA ALA A 30 -3.91 5.25 -8.21
C ALA A 30 -4.32 5.38 -9.69
N GLU A 31 -5.54 5.85 -9.96
CA GLU A 31 -6.01 6.09 -11.31
C GLU A 31 -5.21 7.19 -12.03
N VAL A 32 -4.97 8.32 -11.35
CA VAL A 32 -4.20 9.44 -11.90
C VAL A 32 -2.78 9.00 -12.27
N TYR A 33 -2.09 8.29 -11.38
CA TYR A 33 -0.73 7.79 -11.65
C TYR A 33 -0.70 6.74 -12.75
N THR A 34 -1.76 5.93 -12.87
CA THR A 34 -1.90 4.99 -13.98
C THR A 34 -2.06 5.74 -15.30
N LYS A 35 -2.91 6.77 -15.35
CA LYS A 35 -3.10 7.63 -16.55
C LYS A 35 -1.85 8.42 -16.93
N GLN A 36 -1.03 8.80 -15.96
CA GLN A 36 0.24 9.51 -16.16
C GLN A 36 1.39 8.58 -16.61
N GLY A 37 1.17 7.27 -16.69
CA GLY A 37 2.21 6.29 -17.08
C GLY A 37 3.11 5.83 -15.93
N PHE A 38 2.85 6.26 -14.70
CA PHE A 38 3.59 5.84 -13.51
C PHE A 38 3.13 4.50 -12.92
N GLY A 39 2.08 3.89 -13.47
CA GLY A 39 1.56 2.60 -12.99
C GLY A 39 2.58 1.44 -13.01
N ASN A 40 3.62 1.55 -13.84
CA ASN A 40 4.68 0.54 -13.92
C ASN A 40 5.76 0.67 -12.83
N LEU A 41 5.82 1.80 -12.12
CA LEU A 41 6.83 2.01 -11.08
C LEU A 41 6.71 0.96 -9.94
N PRO A 42 7.83 0.60 -9.29
CA PRO A 42 7.83 -0.21 -8.08
C PRO A 42 7.13 0.51 -6.92
N ILE A 43 6.74 -0.27 -5.92
CA ILE A 43 6.02 0.19 -4.73
C ILE A 43 6.90 0.10 -3.49
N CYS A 44 6.95 1.18 -2.72
CA CYS A 44 7.61 1.28 -1.42
C CYS A 44 6.55 1.50 -0.34
N MET A 45 6.22 0.47 0.46
CA MET A 45 5.17 0.57 1.46
C MET A 45 5.60 1.45 2.64
N ALA A 46 4.86 2.53 2.93
CA ALA A 46 5.08 3.36 4.10
C ALA A 46 4.10 2.95 5.22
N LYS A 47 4.58 2.18 6.19
CA LYS A 47 3.80 1.67 7.33
C LYS A 47 4.58 1.71 8.64
N THR A 48 3.91 1.43 9.74
CA THR A 48 4.58 1.20 11.03
C THR A 48 5.60 0.05 10.94
N HIS A 49 6.80 0.24 11.47
CA HIS A 49 7.84 -0.80 11.52
C HIS A 49 7.66 -1.74 12.71
N LEU A 50 6.70 -1.46 13.60
CA LEU A 50 6.51 -2.15 14.89
C LEU A 50 5.64 -3.42 14.81
N SER A 51 4.98 -3.64 13.67
CA SER A 51 4.08 -4.77 13.39
C SER A 51 4.17 -5.11 11.90
N LEU A 52 3.71 -6.29 11.48
CA LEU A 52 3.45 -6.58 10.07
C LEU A 52 2.17 -5.89 9.58
N SER A 53 1.21 -5.64 10.47
CA SER A 53 -0.04 -4.95 10.19
C SER A 53 0.12 -3.42 10.11
N HIS A 54 -1.00 -2.70 10.08
CA HIS A 54 -1.05 -1.25 10.24
C HIS A 54 -1.05 -0.80 11.72
N ASN A 55 -1.35 -1.69 12.66
CA ASN A 55 -1.42 -1.39 14.09
C ASN A 55 -0.11 -1.78 14.81
N PRO A 56 0.60 -0.85 15.47
CA PRO A 56 1.85 -1.16 16.18
C PRO A 56 1.71 -2.13 17.37
N GLU A 57 0.50 -2.29 17.91
CA GLU A 57 0.22 -3.14 19.07
C GLU A 57 0.06 -4.62 18.69
N LEU A 58 -0.26 -4.93 17.43
CA LEU A 58 -0.39 -6.31 16.95
C LEU A 58 1.00 -6.94 16.76
N LYS A 59 1.45 -7.72 17.74
CA LYS A 59 2.77 -8.39 17.74
C LYS A 59 2.71 -9.80 17.17
N GLY A 60 3.87 -10.32 16.76
CA GLY A 60 3.99 -11.65 16.18
C GLY A 60 3.58 -11.69 14.71
N VAL A 61 2.80 -12.70 14.33
CA VAL A 61 2.26 -12.88 12.97
C VAL A 61 0.75 -12.59 13.02
N PRO A 62 0.33 -11.32 12.92
CA PRO A 62 -1.08 -10.98 12.88
C PRO A 62 -1.74 -11.59 11.63
N THR A 63 -3.01 -11.99 11.76
CA THR A 63 -3.83 -12.56 10.68
C THR A 63 -5.23 -11.97 10.76
N GLY A 64 -6.02 -12.03 9.68
CA GLY A 64 -7.41 -11.58 9.73
C GLY A 64 -7.57 -10.06 9.68
N PHE A 65 -6.57 -9.34 9.15
CA PHE A 65 -6.59 -7.87 9.11
C PHE A 65 -6.61 -7.36 7.67
N ILE A 66 -7.34 -6.26 7.48
CA ILE A 66 -7.37 -5.49 6.24
C ILE A 66 -6.37 -4.35 6.36
N LEU A 67 -5.59 -4.08 5.31
CA LEU A 67 -4.60 -3.00 5.31
C LEU A 67 -5.21 -1.70 4.75
N PRO A 68 -5.47 -0.68 5.57
CA PRO A 68 -6.04 0.58 5.11
C PRO A 68 -4.96 1.45 4.44
N ILE A 69 -5.18 1.77 3.17
CA ILE A 69 -4.32 2.65 2.37
C ILE A 69 -4.99 4.02 2.29
N ARG A 70 -4.43 4.99 3.01
CA ARG A 70 -4.99 6.34 3.12
C ARG A 70 -4.70 7.18 1.88
N ASP A 71 -3.46 7.12 1.42
CA ASP A 71 -2.95 7.98 0.36
C ASP A 71 -1.89 7.21 -0.45
N ILE A 72 -1.65 7.60 -1.70
CA ILE A 72 -0.56 7.11 -2.54
C ILE A 72 0.19 8.32 -3.07
N ARG A 73 1.51 8.29 -2.97
CA ARG A 73 2.37 9.37 -3.48
C ARG A 73 3.40 8.84 -4.45
N ALA A 74 3.78 9.66 -5.42
CA ALA A 74 4.77 9.32 -6.43
C ALA A 74 6.09 10.05 -6.18
N SER A 75 7.15 9.30 -5.91
CA SER A 75 8.53 9.81 -5.92
C SER A 75 9.12 9.59 -7.31
N VAL A 76 8.67 10.39 -8.28
CA VAL A 76 9.03 10.20 -9.71
C VAL A 76 10.54 10.30 -9.94
N GLY A 77 11.23 11.21 -9.26
CA GLY A 77 12.69 11.35 -9.36
C GLY A 77 13.46 10.12 -8.83
N ALA A 78 12.91 9.42 -7.85
CA ALA A 78 13.48 8.18 -7.31
C ALA A 78 12.93 6.92 -7.98
N GLY A 79 11.88 7.06 -8.80
CA GLY A 79 11.30 5.97 -9.57
C GLY A 79 10.42 5.00 -8.76
N PHE A 80 9.67 5.45 -7.75
CA PHE A 80 8.72 4.58 -7.04
C PHE A 80 7.44 5.29 -6.59
N LEU A 81 6.38 4.51 -6.38
CA LEU A 81 5.15 4.93 -5.69
C LEU A 81 5.21 4.45 -4.25
N TYR A 82 4.69 5.24 -3.31
CA TYR A 82 4.61 4.83 -1.91
C TYR A 82 3.20 5.05 -1.35
N PRO A 83 2.46 3.97 -1.04
CA PRO A 83 1.21 4.06 -0.31
C PRO A 83 1.49 4.34 1.17
N LEU A 84 0.72 5.26 1.72
CA LEU A 84 0.70 5.63 3.13
C LEU A 84 -0.34 4.76 3.84
N VAL A 85 0.14 3.90 4.72
CA VAL A 85 -0.66 2.95 5.50
C VAL A 85 -0.83 3.46 6.92
N GLY A 86 -2.08 3.50 7.38
CA GLY A 86 -2.44 3.96 8.71
C GLY A 86 -2.70 5.47 8.83
N THR A 87 -3.00 5.87 10.06
CA THR A 87 -3.14 7.25 10.53
C THR A 87 -1.86 7.75 11.16
#